data_AF-U2YJ92-F1
#
_entry.id   AF-U2YJ92-F1
#
_cell.length_a   1.000
_cell.length_b   1.000
_cell.length_c   1.000
_cell.angle_alpha   90.00
_cell.angle_beta   90.00
_cell.angle_gamma   90.00
#
_symmetry.space_group_name_H-M   'P 1'
#
loop_
_entity.id
_entity.type
_entity.pdbx_description
1 polymer ?
#
loop_
_entity_poly.entity_id
_entity_poly.type
_entity_poly.pdbx_seq_one_letter_code
_entity_poly.pdbx_strand_id
1 'polypeptide(L)' 'MQTRANVPLCLRHAREEVLMALSAPTALEEGQHRRRADKYLTKAIRGIQQDPGKVYDWSRV' A
#
# COMPACT_ATOMS: atom_id res chain seq x y z
N MET A 1 8.58 -12.21 -16.26
CA MET A 1 8.95 -12.24 -14.82
C MET A 1 7.88 -11.51 -14.02
N GLN A 2 6.99 -12.22 -13.32
CA GLN A 2 6.07 -11.59 -12.37
C GLN A 2 6.83 -11.25 -11.10
N THR A 3 7.15 -9.97 -10.90
CA THR A 3 7.69 -9.49 -9.62
C THR A 3 6.63 -9.73 -8.55
N ARG A 4 6.86 -10.70 -7.67
CA ARG A 4 5.98 -10.97 -6.51
C ARG A 4 5.77 -9.65 -5.78
N ALA A 5 4.53 -9.23 -5.61
CA ALA A 5 4.21 -8.04 -4.84
C ALA A 5 4.77 -8.22 -3.42
N ASN A 6 5.63 -7.30 -2.98
CA ASN A 6 6.06 -7.24 -1.59
C ASN A 6 4.90 -6.65 -0.78
N VAL A 7 4.01 -7.53 -0.31
CA VAL A 7 2.77 -7.17 0.40
C VAL A 7 3.05 -6.28 1.61
N PRO A 8 3.99 -6.63 2.52
CA PRO A 8 4.37 -5.75 3.63
C PRO A 8 4.78 -4.34 3.17
N LEU A 9 5.61 -4.24 2.14
CA LEU A 9 6.06 -2.94 1.62
C LEU A 9 4.90 -2.12 1.04
N CYS A 10 3.97 -2.78 0.34
CA CYS A 10 2.78 -2.13 -0.19
C CYS A 10 1.90 -1.60 0.95
N LEU A 11 1.65 -2.37 2.00
CA LEU A 11 0.84 -1.90 3.13
C LEU A 11 1.52 -0.78 3.91
N ARG A 12 2.85 -0.81 4.05
CA ARG A 12 3.61 0.31 4.64
C ARG A 12 3.40 1.60 3.85
N HIS A 13 3.60 1.57 2.53
CA HIS A 13 3.40 2.75 1.69
C HIS A 13 1.93 3.20 1.66
N ALA A 14 0.98 2.26 1.65
CA ALA A 14 -0.43 2.62 1.78
C ALA A 14 -0.70 3.40 3.09
N ARG A 15 -0.14 2.95 4.21
CA ARG A 15 -0.25 3.64 5.49
C ARG A 15 0.39 5.04 5.44
N GLU A 16 1.59 5.17 4.89
CA GLU A 16 2.26 6.47 4.73
C GLU A 16 1.41 7.44 3.92
N GLU A 17 0.87 7.00 2.79
CA GLU A 17 0.02 7.83 1.93
C GLU A 17 -1.29 8.21 2.62
N VAL A 18 -1.90 7.34 3.43
CA VAL A 18 -3.08 7.69 4.24
C VAL A 18 -2.73 8.79 5.26
N LEU A 19 -1.60 8.68 5.96
CA LEU A 19 -1.16 9.70 6.92
C LEU A 19 -0.91 11.05 6.24
N MET A 20 -0.32 11.02 5.05
CA MET A 20 -0.12 12.23 4.23
C MET A 20 -1.44 12.83 3.76
N ALA A 21 -2.41 12.01 3.34
CA ALA A 21 -3.74 12.48 2.94
C ALA A 21 -4.47 13.17 4.10
N LEU A 22 -4.43 12.58 5.30
CA LEU A 22 -5.05 13.15 6.51
C LEU A 22 -4.43 14.48 6.93
N SER A 23 -3.16 14.70 6.60
CA SER A 23 -2.41 15.90 6.96
C SER A 23 -2.31 16.90 5.80
N ALA A 24 -3.00 16.64 4.68
CA ALA A 24 -2.83 17.43 3.47
C ALA A 24 -3.46 18.83 3.63
N PRO A 25 -2.74 19.91 3.26
CA PRO A 25 -3.23 21.29 3.35
C PRO A 25 -4.31 21.62 2.30
N THR A 26 -4.43 20.81 1.24
CA THR A 26 -5.41 21.03 0.17
C THR A 26 -6.12 19.74 -0.23
N ALA A 27 -7.36 19.86 -0.70
CA ALA A 27 -8.13 18.74 -1.24
C ALA A 27 -7.46 18.10 -2.47
N LEU A 28 -6.65 18.86 -3.22
CA LEU A 28 -5.89 18.33 -4.34
C LEU A 28 -4.79 17.37 -3.86
N GLU A 29 -4.00 17.80 -2.88
CA GLU A 29 -2.95 16.96 -2.29
C GLU A 29 -3.53 15.74 -1.57
N GLU A 30 -4.60 15.93 -0.80
CA GLU A 30 -5.38 14.84 -0.19
C GLU A 30 -5.78 13.80 -1.27
N GLY A 31 -6.34 14.27 -2.38
CA GLY A 31 -6.76 13.42 -3.48
C GLY A 31 -5.62 12.65 -4.15
N GLN A 32 -4.43 13.26 -4.26
CA GLN A 32 -3.24 12.58 -4.78
C GLN A 32 -2.76 11.47 -3.85
N HIS A 33 -2.66 11.77 -2.55
CA HIS A 33 -2.25 10.80 -1.53
C HIS A 33 -3.26 9.65 -1.42
N ARG A 34 -4.56 9.94 -1.43
CA ARG A 34 -5.61 8.92 -1.46
C ARG A 34 -5.46 7.96 -2.65
N ARG A 35 -5.28 8.48 -3.86
CA ARG A 35 -5.07 7.66 -5.07
C ARG A 35 -3.81 6.78 -4.97
N ARG A 36 -2.74 7.29 -4.35
CA ARG A 36 -1.51 6.51 -4.11
C ARG A 36 -1.76 5.41 -3.08
N ALA A 37 -2.44 5.69 -1.97
CA ALA A 37 -2.84 4.70 -0.98
C ALA A 37 -3.66 3.56 -1.62
N ASP A 38 -4.68 3.90 -2.41
CA ASP A 38 -5.53 2.92 -3.11
C ASP A 38 -4.73 2.01 -4.05
N LYS A 39 -3.76 2.59 -4.77
CA LYS A 39 -2.85 1.84 -5.65
C LYS A 39 -2.02 0.82 -4.87
N TYR A 40 -1.48 1.19 -3.72
CA TYR A 40 -0.68 0.28 -2.90
C TYR A 40 -1.54 -0.80 -2.23
N LEU A 41 -2.73 -0.45 -1.73
CA LEU A 41 -3.69 -1.40 -1.18
C LEU A 41 -4.12 -2.43 -2.23
N THR A 42 -4.47 -1.98 -3.43
CA THR A 42 -4.85 -2.89 -4.53
C THR A 42 -3.74 -3.88 -4.87
N LYS A 43 -2.48 -3.43 -4.88
CA LYS A 43 -1.33 -4.32 -5.10
C LYS A 43 -1.14 -5.32 -3.95
N ALA A 44 -1.29 -4.87 -2.70
CA ALA A 44 -1.19 -5.74 -1.53
C ALA A 44 -2.28 -6.82 -1.55
N ILE A 45 -3.54 -6.42 -1.78
CA ILE A 45 -4.69 -7.35 -1.86
C ILE A 45 -4.46 -8.37 -2.96
N ARG A 46 -4.05 -7.95 -4.16
CA ARG A 46 -3.75 -8.88 -5.25
C ARG A 46 -2.61 -9.84 -4.87
N GLY A 47 -1.58 -9.35 -4.17
CA GLY A 47 -0.48 -10.18 -3.69
C GLY A 47 -0.90 -11.22 -2.64
N ILE A 48 -1.84 -10.88 -1.75
CA ILE A 48 -2.44 -11.80 -0.78
C ILE A 48 -3.30 -12.83 -1.48
N GLN A 49 -4.14 -12.42 -2.43
CA GLN A 49 -5.02 -13.32 -3.19
C GLN A 49 -4.24 -14.34 -4.03
N GLN A 50 -3.05 -13.97 -4.51
CA GLN A 50 -2.19 -14.88 -5.29
C GLN A 50 -1.58 -16.00 -4.43
N ASP A 51 -1.35 -15.76 -3.14
CA ASP A 51 -0.74 -16.73 -2.24
C ASP A 51 -1.25 -16.53 -0.79
N PRO A 52 -2.51 -16.92 -0.48
CA PRO A 52 -3.15 -16.62 0.79
C PRO A 52 -2.49 -17.30 2.00
N GLY A 53 -1.79 -18.41 1.78
CA GLY A 53 -1.07 -19.17 2.80
C GLY A 53 0.34 -18.64 3.07
N LYS A 54 0.80 -17.63 2.32
CA LYS A 54 2.13 -17.08 2.48
C LYS A 54 2.28 -16.38 3.82
N VAL A 55 3.28 -16.80 4.58
CA VAL A 55 3.74 -16.05 5.75
C VAL A 55 4.55 -14.85 5.26
N TYR A 56 4.09 -13.65 5.62
CA TYR A 56 4.81 -12.42 5.32
C TYR A 56 5.65 -12.00 6.53
N ASP A 57 6.89 -11.59 6.28
CA ASP A 57 7.73 -10.97 7.30
C ASP A 57 7.41 -9.48 7.39
N TRP A 58 6.82 -9.08 8.52
CA TRP A 58 6.42 -7.71 8.81
C TRP A 58 7.52 -6.90 9.52
N SER A 59 8.61 -7.54 9.94
CA SER A 59 9.70 -6.90 10.71
C SER A 59 10.74 -6.20 9.84
N ARG A 60 10.79 -6.53 8.54
CA ARG A 60 11.79 -6.03 7.58
C ARG A 60 11.31 -4.88 6.70
N VAL A 61 10.19 -4.26 7.05
CA VAL A 61 9.60 -3.13 6.32
C VAL A 61 9.59 -1.88 7.16
#